data_AF-K2FRU6-F1
#
_entry.id   AF-K2FRU6-F1
#
_cell.length_a   1.000
_cell.length_b   1.000
_cell.length_c   1.000
_cell.angle_alpha   90.00
_cell.angle_beta   90.00
_cell.angle_gamma   90.00
#
_symmetry.space_group_name_H-M   'P 1'
#
loop_
_entity.id
_entity.type
_entity.pdbx_description
1 polymer ?
#
loop_
_entity_poly.entity_id
_entity_poly.type
_entity_poly.pdbx_seq_one_letter_code
_entity_poly.pdbx_strand_id
1 'polypeptide(L)'
;MNEPTFEIKEEKKETNYGRFAITPLEQGYGLTIGNALRRVLLVSLQGMAVTSVKIAGVKHQFSTLSGMKEDTVEFILNLKKVRFSGSTDKSVKATLEVNKAGEFTAKEIKVGGGIEVANPDLVLGTLNKGSKLSAEITIESGTGFSPAEDRPSDTIGLIPVDASFSPVKRVSYKIEETRVGRLTNYDKLILEIWTDGTIEASSAITDSAKTLMSYFAQIVNPKVVEKQEEAPKDELGLTGKLSVEEIGLPTRVANALIKAGFETVEQLAHAKKEDLVKVRNLGEKSLKIVAAALGTKGVEFLAIK
;
A
#
# COMPACT_ATOMS: atom_id res chain seq x y z
N MET A 1 -37.54 -12.22 5.95
CA MET A 1 -36.11 -12.48 6.19
C MET A 1 -35.89 -12.27 7.67
N ASN A 2 -35.59 -13.31 8.43
CA ASN A 2 -35.30 -13.14 9.86
C ASN A 2 -33.95 -12.43 9.98
N GLU A 3 -33.93 -11.29 10.67
CA GLU A 3 -32.67 -10.65 11.03
C GLU A 3 -31.92 -11.55 12.02
N PRO A 4 -30.64 -11.86 11.78
CA PRO A 4 -29.86 -12.68 12.69
C PRO A 4 -29.75 -11.97 14.05
N THR A 5 -30.22 -12.62 15.11
CA THR A 5 -30.18 -12.07 16.47
C THR A 5 -29.14 -12.84 17.28
N PHE A 6 -28.00 -12.21 17.57
CA PHE A 6 -26.94 -12.79 18.41
C PHE A 6 -26.36 -11.74 19.36
N GLU A 7 -25.82 -12.20 20.48
CA GLU A 7 -25.12 -11.37 21.47
C GLU A 7 -23.61 -11.56 21.35
N ILE A 8 -22.85 -10.51 21.65
CA ILE A 8 -21.39 -10.55 21.79
C ILE A 8 -21.06 -10.31 23.27
N LYS A 9 -20.51 -11.32 23.93
CA LYS A 9 -20.07 -11.25 25.34
C LYS A 9 -18.56 -11.22 25.42
N GLU A 10 -18.02 -10.22 26.09
CA GLU A 10 -16.58 -10.17 26.44
C GLU A 10 -16.36 -11.05 27.68
N GLU A 11 -15.77 -12.24 27.49
CA GLU A 11 -15.53 -13.20 28.57
C GLU A 11 -14.26 -12.84 29.36
N LYS A 12 -13.25 -12.26 28.70
CA LYS A 12 -12.00 -11.80 29.34
C LYS A 12 -11.42 -10.59 28.61
N LYS A 13 -10.95 -9.61 29.39
CA LYS A 13 -10.20 -8.44 28.91
C LYS A 13 -8.89 -8.32 29.68
N GLU A 14 -7.78 -8.35 28.96
CA GLU A 14 -6.42 -8.05 29.43
C GLU A 14 -5.82 -6.98 28.51
N THR A 15 -4.70 -6.35 28.89
CA THR A 15 -4.13 -5.20 28.17
C THR A 15 -3.88 -5.46 26.68
N ASN A 16 -3.41 -6.66 26.32
CA ASN A 16 -3.07 -7.04 24.94
C ASN A 16 -3.84 -8.29 24.47
N TYR A 17 -4.92 -8.64 25.17
CA TYR A 17 -5.70 -9.85 24.88
C TYR A 17 -7.18 -9.66 25.17
N GLY A 18 -8.04 -10.14 24.27
CA GLY A 18 -9.48 -10.16 24.46
C GLY A 18 -10.07 -11.50 24.05
N ARG A 19 -11.00 -12.00 24.85
CA ARG A 19 -11.79 -13.20 24.56
C ARG A 19 -13.26 -12.87 24.48
N PHE A 20 -13.87 -13.18 23.34
CA PHE A 20 -15.25 -12.85 23.01
C PHE A 20 -16.04 -14.11 22.69
N ALA A 21 -17.29 -14.17 23.14
CA ALA A 21 -18.23 -15.22 22.82
C ALA A 21 -19.41 -14.62 22.03
N ILE A 22 -19.59 -15.07 20.79
CA ILE A 22 -20.69 -14.68 19.92
C ILE A 22 -21.71 -15.83 19.90
N THR A 23 -22.92 -15.57 20.39
CA THR A 23 -23.96 -16.60 20.57
C THR A 23 -25.35 -15.96 20.69
N PRO A 24 -26.43 -16.60 20.23
CA PRO A 24 -26.44 -17.83 19.44
C PRO A 24 -26.32 -17.55 17.93
N LEU A 25 -25.54 -18.37 17.22
CA LEU A 25 -25.43 -18.32 15.77
C LEU A 25 -26.14 -19.52 15.15
N GLU A 26 -26.73 -19.35 13.97
CA GLU A 26 -27.27 -20.48 13.22
C GLU A 26 -26.17 -21.49 12.88
N GLN A 27 -26.55 -22.76 12.74
CA GLN A 27 -25.62 -23.85 12.47
C GLN A 27 -24.74 -23.56 11.25
N GLY A 28 -23.42 -23.61 11.42
CA GLY A 28 -22.44 -23.35 10.35
C GLY A 28 -22.04 -21.88 10.18
N TYR A 29 -22.81 -20.93 10.73
CA TYR A 29 -22.43 -19.51 10.71
C TYR A 29 -21.26 -19.22 11.66
N GLY A 30 -21.06 -20.03 12.71
CA GLY A 30 -19.89 -19.90 13.58
C GLY A 30 -18.57 -20.04 12.81
N LEU A 31 -18.50 -21.01 11.91
CA LEU A 31 -17.33 -21.22 11.04
C LEU A 31 -17.16 -20.09 10.02
N THR A 32 -18.24 -19.68 9.38
CA THR A 32 -18.24 -18.65 8.35
C THR A 32 -17.76 -17.31 8.92
N ILE A 33 -18.37 -16.86 10.03
CA ILE A 33 -18.02 -15.61 10.71
C ILE A 33 -16.63 -15.70 11.31
N GLY A 34 -16.28 -16.81 11.98
CA GLY A 34 -14.97 -17.00 12.59
C GLY A 34 -13.82 -16.91 11.59
N ASN A 35 -13.93 -17.60 10.45
CA ASN A 35 -12.93 -17.54 9.39
C ASN A 35 -12.84 -16.15 8.74
N ALA A 36 -13.98 -15.53 8.44
CA ALA A 36 -14.02 -14.21 7.82
C ALA A 36 -13.36 -13.16 8.73
N LEU A 37 -13.77 -13.08 10.00
CA LEU A 37 -13.20 -12.16 10.97
C LEU A 37 -11.71 -12.42 11.19
N ARG A 38 -11.28 -13.68 11.33
CA ARG A 38 -9.87 -14.02 11.50
C ARG A 38 -9.00 -13.50 10.35
N ARG A 39 -9.46 -13.61 9.11
CA ARG A 39 -8.71 -13.11 7.95
C ARG A 39 -8.58 -11.59 7.96
N VAL A 40 -9.68 -10.88 8.22
CA VAL A 40 -9.70 -9.41 8.20
C VAL A 40 -8.92 -8.82 9.37
N LEU A 41 -9.06 -9.39 10.57
CA LEU A 41 -8.32 -8.99 11.77
C LEU A 41 -6.80 -9.04 11.55
N LEU A 42 -6.31 -10.04 10.81
CA LEU A 42 -4.87 -10.21 10.57
C LEU A 42 -4.32 -9.33 9.44
N VAL A 43 -5.14 -8.98 8.45
CA VAL A 43 -4.65 -8.38 7.18
C VAL A 43 -5.10 -6.94 6.98
N SER A 44 -6.36 -6.63 7.25
CA SER A 44 -7.02 -5.43 6.71
C SER A 44 -7.14 -4.30 7.71
N LEU A 45 -6.75 -4.51 8.97
CA LEU A 45 -6.75 -3.44 9.95
C LEU A 45 -5.65 -2.44 9.65
N GLN A 46 -6.02 -1.16 9.75
CA GLN A 46 -5.09 -0.06 9.61
C GLN A 46 -4.20 0.03 10.85
N GLY A 47 -2.91 0.22 10.64
CA GLY A 47 -1.97 0.54 11.69
C GLY A 47 -0.77 1.27 11.13
N MET A 48 0.21 1.53 12.00
CA MET A 48 1.37 2.35 11.68
C MET A 48 2.66 1.58 11.92
N ALA A 49 3.61 1.73 11.01
CA ALA A 49 4.89 1.07 11.09
C ALA A 49 6.01 1.96 10.54
N VAL A 50 7.24 1.65 10.97
CA VAL A 50 8.45 2.25 10.40
C VAL A 50 8.62 1.75 8.96
N THR A 51 8.77 2.68 8.03
CA THR A 51 8.92 2.39 6.60
C THR A 51 10.35 2.57 6.11
N SER A 52 11.05 3.56 6.66
CA SER A 52 12.45 3.80 6.35
C SER A 52 13.17 4.46 7.53
N VAL A 53 14.48 4.25 7.59
CA VAL A 53 15.33 4.82 8.62
C VAL A 53 16.57 5.41 7.96
N LYS A 54 16.95 6.62 8.37
CA LYS A 54 18.19 7.27 7.98
C LYS A 54 19.02 7.52 9.23
N ILE A 55 20.18 6.88 9.32
CA ILE A 55 21.06 6.95 10.50
C ILE A 55 22.30 7.77 10.14
N ALA A 56 22.67 8.71 11.01
CA ALA A 56 23.85 9.54 10.80
C ALA A 56 25.13 8.70 10.74
N GLY A 57 25.92 8.86 9.68
CA GLY A 57 27.18 8.13 9.48
C GLY A 57 27.03 6.73 8.87
N VAL A 58 25.81 6.25 8.65
CA VAL A 58 25.52 4.95 8.02
C VAL A 58 25.10 5.15 6.57
N LYS A 59 25.76 4.42 5.66
CA LYS A 59 25.42 4.44 4.22
C LYS A 59 24.50 3.30 3.81
N HIS A 60 24.60 2.16 4.49
CA HIS A 60 23.85 0.94 4.19
C HIS A 60 23.64 0.09 5.45
N GLN A 61 22.66 -0.81 5.43
CA GLN A 61 22.26 -1.63 6.58
C GLN A 61 23.35 -2.56 7.15
N PHE A 62 24.38 -2.90 6.37
CA PHE A 62 25.47 -3.79 6.81
C PHE A 62 26.65 -3.07 7.47
N SER A 63 26.55 -1.77 7.76
CA SER A 63 27.63 -1.05 8.44
C SER A 63 27.55 -1.24 9.95
N THR A 64 28.66 -1.03 10.64
CA THR A 64 28.71 -0.98 12.10
C THR A 64 28.45 0.44 12.59
N LEU A 65 27.76 0.58 13.71
CA LEU A 65 27.55 1.86 14.39
C LEU A 65 28.66 2.08 15.43
N SER A 66 29.54 3.04 15.18
CA SER A 66 30.65 3.35 16.08
C SER A 66 30.15 3.77 17.46
N GLY A 67 30.45 2.96 18.47
CA GLY A 67 30.09 3.26 19.86
C GLY A 67 28.73 2.72 20.30
N MET A 68 28.06 1.92 19.49
CA MET A 68 26.92 1.10 19.91
C MET A 68 27.38 -0.35 20.10
N LYS A 69 26.72 -1.08 21.00
CA LYS A 69 27.01 -2.49 21.24
C LYS A 69 26.43 -3.38 20.12
N GLU A 70 25.22 -3.05 19.69
CA GLU A 70 24.48 -3.71 18.63
C GLU A 70 24.92 -3.20 17.25
N ASP A 71 24.72 -3.99 16.20
CA ASP A 71 24.97 -3.56 14.82
C ASP A 71 23.75 -2.82 14.22
N THR A 72 23.91 -2.29 13.00
CA THR A 72 22.82 -1.59 12.31
C THR A 72 21.62 -2.49 12.03
N VAL A 73 21.85 -3.78 11.76
CA VAL A 73 20.79 -4.74 11.42
C VAL A 73 19.94 -5.04 12.66
N GLU A 74 20.58 -5.32 13.79
CA GLU A 74 19.94 -5.55 15.07
C GLU A 74 19.15 -4.31 15.53
N PHE A 75 19.70 -3.12 15.34
CA PHE A 75 18.99 -1.87 15.60
C PHE A 75 17.75 -1.71 14.73
N ILE A 76 17.85 -1.97 13.41
CA ILE A 76 16.69 -1.95 12.50
C ILE A 76 15.65 -2.99 12.92
N LEU A 77 16.07 -4.19 13.34
CA LEU A 77 15.16 -5.23 13.84
C LEU A 77 14.44 -4.81 15.12
N ASN A 78 15.11 -4.07 16.01
CA ASN A 78 14.47 -3.51 17.21
C ASN A 78 13.52 -2.36 16.87
N LEU A 79 13.88 -1.49 15.92
CA LEU A 79 12.98 -0.46 15.40
C LEU A 79 11.70 -1.06 14.77
N LYS A 80 11.79 -2.19 14.05
CA LYS A 80 10.61 -2.91 13.52
C LYS A 80 9.64 -3.38 14.59
N LYS A 81 10.10 -3.58 15.84
CA LYS A 81 9.25 -3.98 16.98
C LYS A 81 8.57 -2.79 17.64
N VAL A 82 8.97 -1.56 17.35
CA VAL A 82 8.29 -0.36 17.86
C VAL A 82 6.88 -0.30 17.27
N ARG A 83 5.93 0.10 18.10
CA ARG A 83 4.52 0.26 17.74
C ARG A 83 4.07 1.68 18.03
N PHE A 84 3.26 2.20 17.12
CA PHE A 84 2.77 3.57 17.18
C PHE A 84 1.25 3.56 17.18
N SER A 85 0.65 4.34 18.08
CA SER A 85 -0.79 4.59 18.15
C SER A 85 -1.10 5.96 17.54
N GLY A 86 -2.21 6.05 16.80
CA GLY A 86 -2.62 7.25 16.07
C GLY A 86 -3.05 6.93 14.64
N SER A 87 -3.43 7.97 13.90
CA SER A 87 -3.77 7.87 12.47
C SER A 87 -3.27 9.11 11.74
N THR A 88 -2.66 8.89 10.59
CA THR A 88 -2.18 9.96 9.70
C THR A 88 -2.37 9.55 8.25
N ASP A 89 -2.82 10.47 7.41
CA ASP A 89 -2.93 10.26 5.96
C ASP A 89 -1.58 10.45 5.24
N LYS A 90 -0.59 11.04 5.92
CA LYS A 90 0.73 11.35 5.35
C LYS A 90 1.85 10.68 6.15
N SER A 91 2.98 10.42 5.47
CA SER A 91 4.21 9.98 6.12
C SER A 91 4.67 11.00 7.17
N VAL A 92 4.94 10.53 8.39
CA VAL A 92 5.43 11.35 9.50
C VAL A 92 6.88 11.00 9.76
N LYS A 93 7.71 12.03 9.97
CA LYS A 93 9.11 11.88 10.34
C LYS A 93 9.23 11.98 11.86
N ALA A 94 9.83 10.96 12.46
CA ALA A 94 10.23 10.93 13.85
C ALA A 94 11.76 11.07 13.96
N THR A 95 12.23 11.69 15.03
CA THR A 95 13.66 11.86 15.30
C THR A 95 14.04 11.14 16.58
N LEU A 96 15.18 10.45 16.53
CA LEU A 96 15.79 9.79 17.68
C LEU A 96 17.18 10.39 17.87
N GLU A 97 17.39 11.02 19.03
CA GLU A 97 18.67 11.62 19.42
C GLU A 97 19.07 11.14 20.81
N VAL A 98 20.11 10.32 20.87
CA VAL A 98 20.59 9.71 22.11
C VAL A 98 22.05 10.08 22.34
N ASN A 99 22.30 10.72 23.48
CA ASN A 99 23.65 11.17 23.90
C ASN A 99 24.05 10.62 25.27
N LYS A 100 23.28 9.67 25.81
CA LYS A 100 23.48 9.11 27.14
C LYS A 100 24.13 7.73 27.01
N ALA A 101 25.10 7.45 27.88
CA ALA A 101 25.69 6.13 27.99
C ALA A 101 24.70 5.16 28.68
N GLY A 102 24.56 3.95 28.13
CA GLY A 102 23.66 2.91 28.62
C GLY A 102 22.58 2.51 27.62
N GLU A 103 21.62 1.72 28.08
CA GLU A 103 20.47 1.30 27.29
C GLU A 103 19.53 2.47 27.04
N PHE A 104 19.03 2.58 25.82
CA PHE A 104 17.98 3.53 25.45
C PHE A 104 16.76 2.80 24.91
N THR A 105 15.59 3.42 25.11
CA THR A 105 14.29 2.81 24.85
C THR A 105 13.51 3.58 23.79
N ALA A 106 12.43 2.98 23.28
CA ALA A 106 11.54 3.58 22.30
C ALA A 106 10.90 4.89 22.80
N LYS A 107 10.85 5.12 24.10
CA LYS A 107 10.42 6.39 24.71
C LYS A 107 11.25 7.60 24.26
N GLU A 108 12.49 7.41 23.84
CA GLU A 108 13.36 8.51 23.38
C GLU A 108 13.04 8.95 21.94
N ILE A 109 12.19 8.21 21.21
CA ILE A 109 11.72 8.60 19.88
C ILE A 109 10.78 9.79 20.01
N LYS A 110 11.16 10.91 19.40
CA LYS A 110 10.32 12.10 19.28
C LYS A 110 9.51 12.00 18.00
N VAL A 111 8.20 11.87 18.14
CA VAL A 111 7.27 11.83 17.01
C VAL A 111 6.30 13.02 17.10
N GLY A 112 5.98 13.61 15.95
CA GLY A 112 5.01 14.70 15.83
C GLY A 112 3.67 14.21 15.29
N GLY A 113 2.71 15.14 15.14
CA GLY A 113 1.46 14.85 14.41
C GLY A 113 0.41 14.03 15.18
N GLY A 114 0.43 14.05 16.51
CA GLY A 114 -0.55 13.34 17.33
C GLY A 114 -0.37 11.81 17.37
N ILE A 115 0.81 11.33 16.95
CA ILE A 115 1.21 9.93 17.06
C ILE A 115 1.88 9.73 18.42
N GLU A 116 1.63 8.58 19.04
CA GLU A 116 2.28 8.19 20.29
C GLU A 116 2.96 6.82 20.14
N VAL A 117 4.00 6.57 20.94
CA VAL A 117 4.68 5.27 20.98
C VAL A 117 3.91 4.37 21.95
N ALA A 118 3.35 3.28 21.43
CA ALA A 118 2.51 2.36 22.20
C ALA A 118 3.32 1.44 23.13
N ASN A 119 4.61 1.21 22.84
CA ASN A 119 5.51 0.37 23.64
C ASN A 119 6.79 1.12 24.05
N PRO A 120 6.70 2.11 24.96
CA PRO A 120 7.81 3.00 25.31
C PRO A 120 8.99 2.27 25.98
N ASP A 121 8.74 1.16 26.67
CA ASP A 121 9.75 0.41 27.44
C ASP A 121 10.63 -0.51 26.56
N LEU A 122 10.36 -0.58 25.25
CA LEU A 122 11.13 -1.41 24.33
C LEU A 122 12.57 -0.88 24.23
N VAL A 123 13.55 -1.69 24.61
CA VAL A 123 14.98 -1.39 24.44
C VAL A 123 15.34 -1.44 22.96
N LEU A 124 15.95 -0.37 22.47
CA LEU A 124 16.38 -0.24 21.07
C LEU A 124 17.85 -0.61 20.89
N GLY A 125 18.69 -0.34 21.89
CA GLY A 125 20.10 -0.68 21.91
C GLY A 125 20.84 -0.05 23.09
N THR A 126 22.16 -0.20 23.10
CA THR A 126 23.06 0.23 24.16
C THR A 126 24.19 1.09 23.61
N LEU A 127 24.34 2.30 24.15
CA LEU A 127 25.35 3.27 23.71
C LEU A 127 26.52 3.36 24.69
N ASN A 128 27.74 3.38 24.16
CA ASN A 128 28.97 3.56 24.94
C ASN A 128 29.16 5.03 25.39
N LYS A 129 30.01 5.22 26.41
CA LYS A 129 30.34 6.57 26.92
C LYS A 129 30.97 7.44 25.83
N GLY A 130 30.39 8.62 25.61
CA GLY A 130 30.91 9.62 24.66
C GLY A 130 30.43 9.45 23.21
N SER A 131 29.63 8.42 22.93
CA SER A 131 29.02 8.20 21.61
C SER A 131 27.68 8.91 21.50
N LYS A 132 27.25 9.20 20.27
CA LYS A 132 25.97 9.85 19.95
C LYS A 132 25.28 9.09 18.83
N LEU A 133 23.98 8.89 18.96
CA LEU A 133 23.13 8.32 17.91
C LEU A 133 22.13 9.39 17.46
N SER A 134 22.08 9.62 16.15
CA SER A 134 21.05 10.45 15.52
C SER A 134 20.45 9.66 14.36
N ALA A 135 19.14 9.44 14.43
CA ALA A 135 18.39 8.74 13.39
C ALA A 135 17.09 9.49 13.08
N GLU A 136 16.75 9.55 11.80
CA GLU A 136 15.47 10.00 11.28
C GLU A 136 14.68 8.77 10.85
N ILE A 137 13.48 8.61 11.39
CA ILE A 137 12.61 7.44 11.20
C ILE A 137 11.37 7.92 10.46
N THR A 138 11.04 7.31 9.33
CA THR A 138 9.79 7.58 8.62
C THR A 138 8.74 6.57 9.04
N ILE A 139 7.58 7.06 9.45
CA ILE A 139 6.43 6.28 9.90
C ILE A 139 5.28 6.56 8.94
N GLU A 140 4.62 5.51 8.47
CA GLU A 140 3.45 5.61 7.61
C GLU A 140 2.31 4.77 8.17
N SER A 141 1.10 5.16 7.81
CA SER A 141 -0.10 4.34 8.00
C SER A 141 -0.27 3.40 6.82
N GLY A 142 -0.66 2.17 7.08
CA GLY A 142 -0.90 1.18 6.04
C GLY A 142 -1.77 0.04 6.53
N THR A 143 -1.93 -0.98 5.71
CA THR A 143 -2.61 -2.24 6.05
C THR A 143 -1.71 -3.41 5.68
N GLY A 144 -1.83 -4.51 6.42
CA GLY A 144 -1.10 -5.74 6.15
C GLY A 144 0.41 -5.62 6.30
N PHE A 145 1.12 -6.09 5.28
CA PHE A 145 2.58 -6.16 5.24
C PHE A 145 3.09 -5.59 3.92
N SER A 146 4.09 -4.72 4.00
CA SER A 146 4.80 -4.16 2.84
C SER A 146 6.30 -4.47 2.97
N PRO A 147 6.87 -5.26 2.04
CA PRO A 147 8.30 -5.52 2.02
C PRO A 147 9.08 -4.23 1.73
N ALA A 148 10.36 -4.21 2.13
CA ALA A 148 11.26 -3.10 1.84
C ALA A 148 11.50 -2.94 0.31
N GLU A 149 11.46 -4.03 -0.44
CA GLU A 149 11.71 -4.08 -1.90
C GLU A 149 10.69 -3.28 -2.71
N ASP A 150 9.45 -3.17 -2.23
CA ASP A 150 8.39 -2.39 -2.89
C ASP A 150 8.62 -0.87 -2.77
N ARG A 151 9.59 -0.45 -1.95
CA ARG A 151 9.92 0.95 -1.68
C ARG A 151 11.41 1.22 -1.93
N PRO A 152 11.87 1.06 -3.18
CA PRO A 152 13.24 1.42 -3.52
C PRO A 152 13.42 2.93 -3.31
N SER A 153 14.57 3.30 -2.76
CA SER A 153 14.96 4.71 -2.64
C SER A 153 16.35 4.90 -3.21
N ASP A 154 16.48 5.93 -4.04
CA ASP A 154 17.77 6.35 -4.60
C ASP A 154 18.56 7.24 -3.63
N THR A 155 18.00 7.53 -2.45
CA THR A 155 18.64 8.41 -1.46
C THR A 155 19.69 7.65 -0.67
N ILE A 156 20.95 8.04 -0.81
CA ILE A 156 22.07 7.45 -0.07
C ILE A 156 21.86 7.59 1.44
N GLY A 157 21.98 6.47 2.16
CA GLY A 157 21.81 6.39 3.61
C GLY A 157 20.37 6.28 4.09
N LEU A 158 19.37 6.31 3.20
CA LEU A 158 18.00 5.92 3.53
C LEU A 158 17.87 4.41 3.38
N ILE A 159 17.59 3.73 4.49
CA ILE A 159 17.44 2.28 4.52
C ILE A 159 15.94 1.97 4.57
N PRO A 160 15.34 1.37 3.52
CA PRO A 160 13.97 0.91 3.57
C PRO A 160 13.84 -0.29 4.50
N VAL A 161 12.72 -0.39 5.20
CA VAL A 161 12.48 -1.38 6.25
C VAL A 161 11.15 -2.05 5.99
N ASP A 162 11.08 -3.38 6.12
CA ASP A 162 9.81 -4.10 6.02
C ASP A 162 8.82 -3.56 7.05
N ALA A 163 7.66 -3.14 6.57
CA ALA A 163 6.63 -2.52 7.37
C ALA A 163 5.49 -3.50 7.62
N SER A 164 5.27 -3.86 8.89
CA SER A 164 4.11 -4.63 9.33
C SER A 164 3.14 -3.69 10.02
N PHE A 165 2.07 -3.34 9.33
CA PHE A 165 1.06 -2.39 9.80
C PHE A 165 -0.03 -3.06 10.65
N SER A 166 -0.08 -4.40 10.69
CA SER A 166 -1.13 -5.12 11.39
C SER A 166 -1.00 -4.98 12.92
N PRO A 167 -2.00 -4.40 13.60
CA PRO A 167 -1.99 -4.24 15.06
C PRO A 167 -2.34 -5.54 15.81
N VAL A 168 -2.78 -6.58 15.10
CA VAL A 168 -3.17 -7.87 15.66
C VAL A 168 -2.07 -8.90 15.40
N LYS A 169 -1.49 -9.44 16.47
CA LYS A 169 -0.40 -10.43 16.40
C LYS A 169 -0.91 -11.83 16.15
N ARG A 170 -2.04 -12.19 16.76
CA ARG A 170 -2.59 -13.54 16.71
C ARG A 170 -4.10 -13.50 16.88
N VAL A 171 -4.78 -14.39 16.17
CA VAL A 171 -6.22 -14.66 16.33
C VAL A 171 -6.44 -16.17 16.33
N SER A 172 -7.18 -16.62 17.33
CA SER A 172 -7.66 -18.00 17.47
C SER A 172 -9.17 -17.97 17.58
N TYR A 173 -9.86 -18.96 17.01
CA TYR A 173 -11.29 -19.11 17.21
C TYR A 173 -11.63 -20.58 17.44
N LYS A 174 -12.69 -20.81 18.22
CA LYS A 174 -13.25 -22.13 18.50
C LYS A 174 -14.76 -22.04 18.36
N ILE A 175 -15.36 -23.10 17.82
CA ILE A 175 -16.81 -23.21 17.69
C ILE A 175 -17.26 -24.28 18.69
N GLU A 176 -18.29 -23.97 19.46
CA GLU A 176 -18.93 -24.87 20.41
C GLU A 176 -20.44 -24.92 20.11
N GLU A 177 -21.09 -26.04 20.38
CA GLU A 177 -22.55 -26.12 20.23
C GLU A 177 -23.24 -25.44 21.43
N THR A 178 -24.32 -24.73 21.17
CA THR A 178 -25.11 -24.04 22.19
C THR A 178 -26.60 -24.35 22.07
N ARG A 179 -27.27 -24.41 23.21
CA ARG A 179 -28.69 -24.70 23.30
C ARG A 179 -29.48 -23.41 23.48
N VAL A 180 -30.45 -23.18 22.60
CA VAL A 180 -31.41 -22.07 22.68
C VAL A 180 -32.80 -22.65 22.86
N GLY A 181 -33.32 -22.59 24.08
CA GLY A 181 -34.60 -23.18 24.43
C GLY A 181 -34.63 -24.70 24.18
N ARG A 182 -35.40 -25.13 23.17
CA ARG A 182 -35.52 -26.55 22.78
C ARG A 182 -34.54 -26.99 21.69
N LEU A 183 -33.93 -26.06 20.96
CA LEU A 183 -33.00 -26.34 19.85
C LEU A 183 -31.57 -26.37 20.38
N THR A 184 -30.79 -27.40 19.99
CA THR A 184 -29.41 -27.63 20.46
C THR A 184 -28.35 -27.44 19.38
N ASN A 185 -28.75 -27.11 18.16
CA ASN A 185 -27.87 -27.05 16.98
C ASN A 185 -27.39 -25.63 16.64
N TYR A 186 -27.43 -24.70 17.61
CA TYR A 186 -26.86 -23.37 17.41
C TYR A 186 -25.35 -23.42 17.67
N ASP A 187 -24.62 -22.53 17.00
CA ASP A 187 -23.19 -22.34 17.19
C ASP A 187 -22.92 -21.23 18.23
N LYS A 188 -21.91 -21.45 19.07
CA LYS A 188 -21.23 -20.45 19.89
C LYS A 188 -19.82 -20.28 19.34
N LEU A 189 -19.51 -19.09 18.84
CA LEU A 189 -18.17 -18.75 18.36
C LEU A 189 -17.38 -18.08 19.49
N ILE A 190 -16.31 -18.72 19.93
CA ILE A 190 -15.34 -18.15 20.87
C ILE A 190 -14.17 -17.61 20.06
N LEU A 191 -13.90 -16.32 20.18
CA LEU A 191 -12.83 -15.62 19.49
C LEU A 191 -11.82 -15.09 20.50
N GLU A 192 -10.55 -15.41 20.30
CA GLU A 192 -9.42 -14.97 21.11
C GLU A 192 -8.48 -14.14 20.25
N ILE A 193 -8.20 -12.91 20.69
CA ILE A 193 -7.43 -11.92 19.92
C ILE A 193 -6.29 -11.42 20.78
N TRP A 194 -5.09 -11.40 20.22
CA TRP A 194 -3.90 -10.80 20.83
C TRP A 194 -3.48 -9.59 20.01
N THR A 195 -3.52 -8.41 20.62
CA THR A 195 -3.11 -7.13 19.99
C THR A 195 -1.70 -6.74 20.45
N ASP A 196 -1.14 -5.72 19.81
CA ASP A 196 0.16 -5.16 20.18
C ASP A 196 0.07 -3.93 21.10
N GLY A 197 -1.14 -3.62 21.59
CA GLY A 197 -1.43 -2.49 22.47
C GLY A 197 -1.80 -1.19 21.74
N THR A 198 -1.73 -1.16 20.40
CA THR A 198 -2.14 0.03 19.61
C THR A 198 -3.66 0.16 19.47
N ILE A 199 -4.38 -0.96 19.56
CA ILE A 199 -5.83 -1.03 19.45
C ILE A 199 -6.40 -1.99 20.51
N GLU A 200 -7.58 -1.65 21.03
CA GLU A 200 -8.36 -2.58 21.85
C GLU A 200 -8.94 -3.72 21.00
N ALA A 201 -8.97 -4.94 21.54
CA ALA A 201 -9.49 -6.10 20.84
C ALA A 201 -10.97 -5.96 20.44
N SER A 202 -11.77 -5.25 21.24
CA SER A 202 -13.18 -4.94 20.96
C SER A 202 -13.35 -4.03 19.73
N SER A 203 -12.52 -2.97 19.63
CA SER A 203 -12.49 -2.09 18.47
C SER A 203 -12.02 -2.84 17.22
N ALA A 204 -10.98 -3.67 17.35
CA ALA A 204 -10.47 -4.48 16.25
C ALA A 204 -11.54 -5.40 15.62
N ILE A 205 -12.41 -6.01 16.43
CA ILE A 205 -13.55 -6.81 15.93
C ILE A 205 -14.52 -5.92 15.15
N THR A 206 -14.86 -4.77 15.72
CA THR A 206 -15.82 -3.83 15.14
C THR A 206 -15.34 -3.31 13.79
N ASP A 207 -14.07 -2.91 13.69
CA ASP A 207 -13.49 -2.39 12.46
C ASP A 207 -13.28 -3.48 11.41
N SER A 208 -13.00 -4.72 11.83
CA SER A 208 -12.99 -5.88 10.94
C SER A 208 -14.39 -6.18 10.39
N ALA A 209 -15.42 -6.10 11.21
CA ALA A 209 -16.81 -6.30 10.79
C ALA A 209 -17.25 -5.20 9.80
N LYS A 210 -16.92 -3.92 10.06
CA LYS A 210 -17.18 -2.82 9.12
C LYS A 210 -16.50 -3.04 7.78
N THR A 211 -15.25 -3.52 7.79
CA THR A 211 -14.52 -3.86 6.56
C THR A 211 -15.22 -4.98 5.80
N LEU A 212 -15.65 -6.05 6.46
CA LEU A 212 -16.42 -7.12 5.79
C LEU A 212 -17.73 -6.58 5.20
N MET A 213 -18.46 -5.76 5.97
CA MET A 213 -19.70 -5.14 5.52
C MET A 213 -19.51 -4.28 4.28
N SER A 214 -18.41 -3.53 4.16
CA SER A 214 -18.16 -2.70 2.97
C SER A 214 -17.97 -3.54 1.70
N TYR A 215 -17.24 -4.66 1.80
CA TYR A 215 -17.12 -5.61 0.69
C TYR A 215 -18.47 -6.26 0.34
N PHE A 216 -19.22 -6.74 1.34
CA PHE A 216 -20.54 -7.33 1.09
C PHE A 216 -21.55 -6.32 0.54
N ALA A 217 -21.50 -5.06 0.97
CA ALA A 217 -22.36 -4.00 0.46
C ALA A 217 -22.13 -3.75 -1.04
N GLN A 218 -20.89 -3.86 -1.52
CA GLN A 218 -20.57 -3.76 -2.95
C GLN A 218 -21.02 -5.00 -3.73
N ILE A 219 -21.05 -6.18 -3.12
CA ILE A 219 -21.63 -7.38 -3.75
C ILE A 219 -23.15 -7.24 -3.90
N VAL A 220 -23.82 -6.72 -2.87
CA VAL A 220 -25.26 -6.45 -2.90
C VAL A 220 -25.60 -5.36 -3.91
N ASN A 221 -24.79 -4.30 -3.98
CA ASN A 221 -24.96 -3.18 -4.90
C ASN A 221 -23.70 -2.99 -5.76
N PRO A 222 -23.57 -3.74 -6.87
CA PRO A 222 -22.39 -3.67 -7.73
C PRO A 222 -22.19 -2.27 -8.28
N LYS A 223 -21.00 -1.71 -8.08
CA LYS A 223 -20.56 -0.47 -8.74
C LYS A 223 -19.91 -0.83 -10.06
N VAL A 224 -20.31 -0.14 -11.13
CA VAL A 224 -19.61 -0.23 -12.42
C VAL A 224 -18.24 0.41 -12.24
N VAL A 225 -17.18 -0.39 -12.45
CA VAL A 225 -15.81 0.13 -12.44
C VAL A 225 -15.64 0.90 -13.76
N GLU A 226 -15.61 2.22 -13.68
CA GLU A 226 -15.13 3.03 -14.80
C GLU A 226 -13.66 2.66 -15.02
N LYS A 227 -13.38 1.99 -16.14
CA LYS A 227 -12.01 1.81 -16.61
C LYS A 227 -11.46 3.21 -16.84
N GLN A 228 -10.56 3.67 -15.98
CA GLN A 228 -9.65 4.73 -16.37
C GLN A 228 -8.92 4.19 -17.60
N GLU A 229 -9.21 4.76 -18.77
CA GLU A 229 -8.35 4.58 -19.92
C GLU A 229 -6.96 5.04 -19.47
N GLU A 230 -6.05 4.08 -19.31
CA GLU A 230 -4.64 4.39 -19.18
C GLU A 230 -4.31 5.31 -20.34
N ALA A 231 -3.88 6.54 -20.04
CA ALA A 231 -3.36 7.44 -21.06
C ALA A 231 -2.33 6.63 -21.87
N PRO A 232 -2.44 6.57 -23.20
CA PRO A 232 -1.55 5.75 -24.01
C PRO A 232 -0.12 6.11 -23.63
N LYS A 233 0.65 5.11 -23.19
CA LYS A 233 2.08 5.26 -22.98
C LYS A 233 2.66 5.82 -24.27
N ASP A 234 3.42 6.91 -24.15
CA ASP A 234 4.12 7.58 -25.24
C ASP A 234 5.16 6.59 -25.83
N GLU A 235 4.71 5.72 -26.73
CA GLU A 235 5.53 4.68 -27.38
C GLU A 235 6.50 5.28 -28.42
N LEU A 236 6.36 6.56 -28.79
CA LEU A 236 7.12 7.17 -29.89
C LEU A 236 8.37 7.97 -29.46
N GLY A 237 8.53 8.30 -28.17
CA GLY A 237 9.71 9.00 -27.65
C GLY A 237 10.09 10.28 -28.44
N LEU A 238 11.39 10.53 -28.64
CA LEU A 238 11.91 11.68 -29.41
C LEU A 238 11.43 11.71 -30.88
N THR A 239 11.00 10.57 -31.43
CA THR A 239 10.57 10.43 -32.82
C THR A 239 9.15 10.97 -33.03
N GLY A 240 8.30 10.95 -32.01
CA GLY A 240 6.92 11.48 -32.06
C GLY A 240 6.86 13.01 -32.21
N LYS A 241 7.88 13.71 -31.70
CA LYS A 241 7.99 15.18 -31.70
C LYS A 241 8.63 15.76 -32.96
N LEU A 242 9.15 14.93 -33.87
CA LEU A 242 9.66 15.41 -35.16
C LEU A 242 8.51 16.03 -35.96
N SER A 243 8.81 17.10 -36.69
CA SER A 243 7.82 17.73 -37.56
C SER A 243 7.62 16.87 -38.82
N VAL A 244 6.42 16.89 -39.40
CA VAL A 244 6.09 16.12 -40.61
C VAL A 244 7.02 16.45 -41.80
N GLU A 245 7.64 17.64 -41.81
CA GLU A 245 8.64 18.06 -42.80
C GLU A 245 9.99 17.32 -42.68
N GLU A 246 10.36 16.90 -41.46
CA GLU A 246 11.65 16.28 -41.14
C GLU A 246 11.68 14.78 -41.45
N ILE A 247 10.51 14.20 -41.78
CA ILE A 247 10.35 12.79 -42.16
C ILE A 247 10.67 12.58 -43.66
N GLY A 248 11.03 13.64 -44.41
CA GLY A 248 11.43 13.53 -45.82
C GLY A 248 10.27 13.30 -46.79
N LEU A 249 9.08 13.81 -46.46
CA LEU A 249 7.92 13.75 -47.35
C LEU A 249 8.05 14.74 -48.52
N PRO A 250 7.44 14.44 -49.69
CA PRO A 250 7.34 15.42 -50.76
C PRO A 250 6.65 16.71 -50.27
N THR A 251 7.18 17.88 -50.65
CA THR A 251 6.72 19.20 -50.17
C THR A 251 5.21 19.43 -50.31
N ARG A 252 4.57 18.82 -51.32
CA ARG A 252 3.10 18.89 -51.49
C ARG A 252 2.31 18.08 -50.45
N VAL A 253 2.86 16.96 -50.00
CA VAL A 253 2.23 16.06 -49.01
C VAL A 253 2.41 16.61 -47.60
N ALA A 254 3.62 17.10 -47.28
CA ALA A 254 3.90 17.75 -46.00
C ALA A 254 3.00 18.97 -45.78
N ASN A 255 2.92 19.88 -46.77
CA ASN A 255 2.08 21.08 -46.68
C ASN A 255 0.58 20.76 -46.60
N ALA A 256 0.13 19.65 -47.20
CA ALA A 256 -1.27 19.22 -47.11
C ALA A 256 -1.62 18.69 -45.70
N LEU A 257 -0.68 17.97 -45.06
CA LEU A 257 -0.84 17.43 -43.71
C LEU A 257 -0.78 18.54 -42.63
N ILE A 258 0.16 19.47 -42.76
CA ILE A 258 0.25 20.65 -41.87
C ILE A 258 -1.03 21.48 -41.94
N LYS A 259 -1.55 21.72 -43.16
CA LYS A 259 -2.79 22.47 -43.34
C LYS A 259 -4.03 21.74 -42.81
N ALA A 260 -3.94 20.43 -42.64
CA ALA A 260 -4.98 19.61 -42.01
C ALA A 260 -4.82 19.48 -40.48
N GLY A 261 -3.82 20.12 -39.89
CA GLY A 261 -3.58 20.12 -38.45
C GLY A 261 -2.75 18.93 -37.93
N PHE A 262 -2.08 18.19 -38.83
CA PHE A 262 -1.12 17.14 -38.46
C PHE A 262 0.30 17.70 -38.62
N GLU A 263 0.79 18.34 -37.56
CA GLU A 263 2.10 19.00 -37.55
C GLU A 263 3.22 18.05 -37.08
N THR A 264 2.89 17.08 -36.20
CA THR A 264 3.84 16.14 -35.61
C THR A 264 3.63 14.70 -36.06
N VAL A 265 4.69 13.89 -35.97
CA VAL A 265 4.65 12.45 -36.28
C VAL A 265 3.66 11.71 -35.38
N GLU A 266 3.57 12.10 -34.11
CA GLU A 266 2.66 11.53 -33.13
C GLU A 266 1.19 11.71 -33.53
N GLN A 267 0.81 12.93 -33.92
CA GLN A 267 -0.54 13.21 -34.41
C GLN A 267 -0.87 12.41 -35.67
N LEU A 268 0.13 12.19 -36.52
CA LEU A 268 -0.02 11.42 -37.74
C LEU A 268 -0.10 9.92 -37.47
N ALA A 269 0.68 9.38 -36.53
CA ALA A 269 0.65 7.97 -36.14
C ALA A 269 -0.68 7.55 -35.50
N HIS A 270 -1.33 8.46 -34.77
CA HIS A 270 -2.65 8.26 -34.16
C HIS A 270 -3.83 8.66 -35.06
N ALA A 271 -3.59 9.23 -36.24
CA ALA A 271 -4.64 9.63 -37.16
C ALA A 271 -5.37 8.40 -37.74
N LYS A 272 -6.71 8.45 -37.81
CA LYS A 272 -7.50 7.41 -38.48
C LYS A 272 -7.46 7.60 -40.00
N LYS A 273 -7.53 6.49 -40.74
CA LYS A 273 -7.55 6.49 -42.21
C LYS A 273 -8.64 7.41 -42.79
N GLU A 274 -9.81 7.45 -42.14
CA GLU A 274 -10.95 8.26 -42.54
C GLU A 274 -10.67 9.77 -42.51
N ASP A 275 -9.86 10.23 -41.55
CA ASP A 275 -9.55 11.65 -41.39
C ASP A 275 -8.45 12.09 -42.37
N LEU A 276 -7.56 11.17 -42.74
CA LEU A 276 -6.54 11.41 -43.76
C LEU A 276 -7.10 11.44 -45.19
N VAL A 277 -8.16 10.69 -45.47
CA VAL A 277 -8.86 10.73 -46.77
C VAL A 277 -9.61 12.05 -46.98
N LYS A 278 -10.01 12.74 -45.90
CA LYS A 278 -10.66 14.06 -45.96
C LYS A 278 -9.68 15.19 -46.25
N VAL A 279 -8.36 14.94 -46.17
CA VAL A 279 -7.34 15.95 -46.43
C VAL A 279 -7.28 16.27 -47.93
N ARG A 280 -7.54 17.54 -48.25
CA ARG A 280 -7.53 18.04 -49.63
C ARG A 280 -6.14 17.85 -50.25
N ASN A 281 -6.06 17.18 -51.40
CA ASN A 281 -4.83 16.84 -52.14
C ASN A 281 -4.03 15.65 -51.61
N LEU A 282 -4.60 14.81 -50.71
CA LEU A 282 -4.02 13.54 -50.30
C LEU A 282 -4.72 12.38 -51.03
N GLY A 283 -3.99 11.66 -51.90
CA GLY A 283 -4.51 10.49 -52.62
C GLY A 283 -3.94 9.17 -52.09
N GLU A 284 -4.42 8.05 -52.60
CA GLU A 284 -3.94 6.70 -52.19
C GLU A 284 -2.44 6.50 -52.38
N LYS A 285 -1.85 7.12 -53.41
CA LYS A 285 -0.39 7.12 -53.62
C LYS A 285 0.36 7.91 -52.55
N SER A 286 -0.20 9.01 -52.07
CA SER A 286 0.39 9.83 -50.99
C SER A 286 0.33 9.11 -49.65
N LEU A 287 -0.75 8.37 -49.36
CA LEU A 287 -0.86 7.56 -48.14
C LEU A 287 0.19 6.45 -48.07
N LYS A 288 0.50 5.81 -49.21
CA LYS A 288 1.60 4.83 -49.29
C LYS A 288 2.97 5.46 -49.03
N ILE A 289 3.19 6.68 -49.50
CA ILE A 289 4.45 7.43 -49.27
C ILE A 289 4.57 7.81 -47.79
N VAL A 290 3.48 8.24 -47.15
CA VAL A 290 3.45 8.57 -45.72
C VAL A 290 3.72 7.34 -44.86
N ALA A 291 3.08 6.20 -45.17
CA ALA A 291 3.32 4.95 -44.45
C ALA A 291 4.77 4.45 -44.62
N ALA A 292 5.35 4.58 -45.82
CA ALA A 292 6.74 4.23 -46.05
C ALA A 292 7.71 5.13 -45.27
N ALA A 293 7.43 6.43 -45.18
CA ALA A 293 8.25 7.40 -44.46
C ALA A 293 8.18 7.23 -42.92
N LEU A 294 7.03 6.78 -42.39
CA LEU A 294 6.90 6.41 -40.98
C LEU A 294 7.62 5.08 -40.67
N GLY A 295 7.51 4.11 -41.59
CA GLY A 295 8.19 2.82 -41.47
C GLY A 295 9.71 2.93 -41.46
N THR A 296 10.31 3.85 -42.23
CA THR A 296 11.77 4.09 -42.19
C THR A 296 12.24 4.72 -40.89
N LYS A 297 11.35 5.38 -40.13
CA LYS A 297 11.63 5.96 -38.81
C LYS A 297 11.24 5.04 -37.64
N GLY A 298 10.80 3.81 -37.93
CA GLY A 298 10.46 2.81 -36.91
C GLY A 298 9.11 3.05 -36.24
N VAL A 299 8.23 3.87 -36.83
CA VAL A 299 6.88 4.12 -36.33
C VAL A 299 5.88 3.31 -37.14
N GLU A 300 5.13 2.43 -36.48
CA GLU A 300 4.04 1.70 -37.13
C GLU A 300 2.83 2.62 -37.33
N PHE A 301 2.37 2.70 -38.57
CA PHE A 301 1.20 3.50 -38.91
C PHE A 301 -0.08 2.72 -38.60
N LEU A 302 -0.76 3.09 -37.52
CA LEU A 302 -1.97 2.41 -37.03
C LEU A 302 -3.16 2.49 -38.00
N ALA A 303 -3.10 3.38 -39.00
CA ALA A 303 -4.20 3.61 -39.96
C ALA A 303 -4.28 2.61 -41.13
N ILE A 304 -3.35 1.64 -41.24
CA ILE A 304 -3.34 0.63 -42.33
C ILE A 304 -3.82 -0.75 -41.89
N LYS A 305 -4.15 -0.95 -40.61
CA LYS A 305 -4.93 -2.14 -40.21
C LYS A 305 -6.38 -2.05 -40.66
#